data_AF-A0A2V7WJ93-F1
#
_entry.id   AF-A0A2V7WJ93-F1
#
_cell.length_a   1.000
_cell.length_b   1.000
_cell.length_c   1.000
_cell.angle_alpha   90.00
_cell.angle_beta   90.00
_cell.angle_gamma   90.00
#
_symmetry.space_group_name_H-M   'P 1'
#
loop_
_entity.id
_entity.type
_entity.pdbx_description
1 polymer ?
#
loop_
_entity_poly.entity_id
_entity_poly.type
_entity_poly.pdbx_seq_one_letter_code
_entity_poly.pdbx_strand_id
1 'polypeptide(L)' 'MRSESIPPAQVKAIRYRLKQTQADFAMMIGVSLPTLQAWEEGRHRPDGPAEALLRVAAKSPRIVAKALGRA' A
#
# COMPACT_ATOMS: atom_id res chain seq x y z
N MET A 1 0.16 -11.30 20.09
CA MET A 1 0.71 -11.62 18.75
C MET A 1 1.30 -10.34 18.20
N ARG A 2 2.63 -10.21 18.11
CA ARG A 2 3.25 -9.04 17.48
C ARG A 2 2.92 -9.13 16.00
N SER A 3 2.03 -8.27 15.50
CA SER A 3 1.79 -8.19 14.07
C SER A 3 3.06 -7.63 13.45
N GLU A 4 3.80 -8.45 12.70
CA GLU A 4 4.98 -7.97 11.99
C GLU A 4 4.54 -6.93 10.95
N SER A 5 5.03 -5.70 11.11
CA SER A 5 4.73 -4.61 10.20
C SER A 5 5.29 -4.90 8.80
N ILE A 6 4.51 -4.63 7.76
CA ILE A 6 4.88 -4.85 6.36
C ILE A 6 6.23 -4.15 6.05
N PRO A 7 7.23 -4.88 5.51
CA PRO A 7 8.51 -4.30 5.13
C PRO A 7 8.40 -3.38 3.91
N PRO A 8 9.28 -2.36 3.79
CA PRO A 8 9.27 -1.38 2.70
C PRO A 8 9.24 -2.00 1.29
N ALA A 9 10.03 -3.04 1.07
CA ALA A 9 10.09 -3.77 -0.20
C ALA A 9 8.75 -4.40 -0.57
N GLN A 10 7.96 -4.85 0.42
CA GLN A 10 6.66 -5.43 0.18
C GLN A 10 5.61 -4.37 -0.16
N VAL A 11 5.66 -3.18 0.44
CA VAL A 11 4.81 -2.04 0.05
C VAL A 11 5.02 -1.72 -1.45
N LYS A 12 6.28 -1.62 -1.85
CA LYS A 12 6.68 -1.38 -3.25
C LYS A 12 6.21 -2.49 -4.19
N ALA A 13 6.34 -3.75 -3.77
CA ALA A 13 5.90 -4.89 -4.56
C ALA A 13 4.36 -4.93 -4.75
N ILE A 14 3.59 -4.59 -3.72
CA ILE A 14 2.12 -4.48 -3.81
C ILE A 14 1.73 -3.45 -4.87
N ARG A 15 2.33 -2.25 -4.83
CA ARG A 15 2.08 -1.20 -5.81
C ARG A 15 2.37 -1.68 -7.24
N TYR A 16 3.52 -2.33 -7.46
CA TYR A 16 3.87 -2.85 -8.79
C TYR A 16 2.90 -3.93 -9.28
N ARG A 17 2.41 -4.81 -8.40
CA ARG A 17 1.40 -5.82 -8.77
C ARG A 17 0.07 -5.20 -9.18
N LEU A 18 -0.24 -4.00 -8.67
CA LEU A 18 -1.41 -3.20 -9.02
C LEU A 18 -1.18 -2.30 -10.25
N LYS A 19 0.05 -2.30 -10.80
CA LYS A 19 0.47 -1.49 -11.95
C LYS A 19 0.21 0.01 -11.78
N GLN A 20 0.34 0.52 -10.55
CA GLN A 20 0.13 1.91 -10.23
C GLN A 20 1.45 2.68 -10.09
N THR A 21 1.42 3.97 -10.46
CA THR A 21 2.48 4.91 -10.06
C THR A 21 2.44 5.13 -8.55
N GLN A 22 3.48 5.71 -7.95
CA GLN A 22 3.43 6.06 -6.53
C GLN A 22 2.29 7.04 -6.24
N ALA A 23 2.07 8.03 -7.10
CA ALA A 23 1.00 9.02 -6.92
C ALA A 23 -0.39 8.38 -6.98
N ASP A 24 -0.65 7.54 -7.99
CA ASP A 24 -1.94 6.87 -8.14
C ASP A 24 -2.18 5.86 -7.02
N PHE A 25 -1.14 5.14 -6.60
CA PHE A 25 -1.26 4.20 -5.50
C PHE A 25 -1.54 4.90 -4.17
N ALA A 26 -0.85 6.00 -3.89
CA ALA A 26 -1.07 6.81 -2.69
C ALA A 26 -2.53 7.33 -2.65
N MET A 27 -3.01 7.87 -3.77
CA MET A 27 -4.40 8.30 -3.92
C MET A 27 -5.38 7.15 -3.73
N MET A 28 -5.12 6.00 -4.35
CA MET A 28 -5.98 4.80 -4.27
C MET A 28 -6.13 4.28 -2.84
N ILE A 29 -5.08 4.34 -2.01
CA ILE A 29 -5.12 3.87 -0.62
C ILE A 29 -5.37 5.00 0.41
N GLY A 30 -5.66 6.23 -0.06
CA GLY A 30 -6.06 7.35 0.79
C GLY A 30 -4.91 7.97 1.62
N VAL A 31 -3.68 7.97 1.11
CA VAL A 31 -2.52 8.60 1.79
C VAL A 31 -1.82 9.60 0.89
N SER A 32 -1.00 10.46 1.51
CA SER A 32 -0.18 11.41 0.74
C SER A 32 0.95 10.69 0.00
N LEU A 33 1.38 11.23 -1.14
CA LEU A 33 2.55 10.74 -1.86
C LEU A 33 3.82 10.69 -0.97
N PRO A 34 4.14 11.73 -0.16
CA PRO A 34 5.26 11.67 0.79
C PRO A 34 5.14 10.54 1.81
N THR A 35 3.93 10.25 2.29
CA THR A 35 3.68 9.13 3.21
C THR A 35 4.02 7.80 2.55
N LEU A 36 3.54 7.56 1.32
CA LEU A 36 3.85 6.34 0.58
C LEU A 36 5.36 6.21 0.31
N GLN A 37 6.03 7.29 -0.08
CA GLN A 37 7.48 7.29 -0.31
C GLN A 37 8.24 6.91 0.96
N ALA A 38 7.89 7.53 2.10
CA ALA A 38 8.50 7.20 3.37
C ALA A 38 8.31 5.72 3.77
N TRP A 39 7.19 5.10 3.40
CA TRP A 39 6.98 3.66 3.58
C TRP A 39 7.84 2.81 2.65
N GLU A 40 7.89 3.12 1.35
CA GLU A 40 8.69 2.36 0.37
C GLU A 40 10.21 2.49 0.61
N GLU A 41 10.65 3.58 1.25
CA GLU A 41 12.04 3.84 1.63
C GLU A 41 12.36 3.39 3.07
N GLY A 42 11.35 2.99 3.84
CA GLY A 42 11.51 2.50 5.21
C GLY A 42 11.80 3.56 6.27
N ARG A 43 11.59 4.84 5.97
CA ARG A 43 11.66 5.92 6.96
C ARG A 43 10.49 5.86 7.95
N HIS A 44 9.32 5.39 7.50
CA HIS A 44 8.16 5.17 8.34
C HIS A 44 7.50 3.83 8.02
N ARG A 45 6.64 3.37 8.91
CA ARG A 45 5.84 2.16 8.72
C ARG A 45 4.36 2.53 8.54
N PRO A 46 3.60 1.74 7.76
CA PRO A 46 2.15 1.87 7.72
C PRO A 46 1.55 1.71 9.13
N ASP A 47 0.53 2.49 9.44
CA ASP A 47 -0.24 2.35 10.66
C ASP A 47 -1.25 1.20 10.56
N GLY A 48 -1.93 0.85 11.66
CA GLY A 48 -2.79 -0.33 11.72
C GLY A 48 -3.79 -0.47 10.57
N PRO A 49 -4.60 0.56 10.26
CA PRO A 49 -5.53 0.52 9.13
C PRO A 49 -4.84 0.42 7.76
N ALA A 50 -3.80 1.22 7.51
CA ALA A 50 -3.08 1.15 6.23
C ALA A 50 -2.37 -0.18 6.05
N GLU A 51 -1.82 -0.75 7.12
CA GLU A 51 -1.20 -2.06 7.10
C GLU A 51 -2.23 -3.15 6.77
N ALA A 52 -3.41 -3.11 7.38
CA ALA A 52 -4.49 -4.04 7.08
C ALA A 52 -4.89 -3.96 5.59
N LEU A 53 -5.03 -2.75 5.04
CA LEU A 53 -5.33 -2.54 3.63
C LEU A 53 -4.23 -3.09 2.72
N LEU A 54 -2.96 -2.83 3.04
CA LEU A 54 -1.81 -3.36 2.30
C LEU A 54 -1.75 -4.90 2.35
N ARG A 55 -2.12 -5.52 3.48
CA ARG A 55 -2.24 -6.99 3.57
C ARG A 55 -3.32 -7.53 2.64
N VAL A 56 -4.48 -6.87 2.57
CA VAL A 56 -5.56 -7.23 1.63
C VAL A 56 -5.09 -7.04 0.19
N ALA A 57 -4.43 -5.93 -0.12
CA ALA A 57 -3.88 -5.65 -1.44
C ALA A 57 -2.81 -6.67 -1.86
N ALA A 58 -2.00 -7.16 -0.92
CA ALA A 58 -1.02 -8.22 -1.17
C ALA A 58 -1.68 -9.57 -1.51
N LYS A 59 -2.77 -9.93 -0.81
CA LYS A 59 -3.48 -11.19 -1.02
C LYS A 59 -4.38 -11.16 -2.26
N SER A 60 -5.07 -10.04 -2.48
CA SER A 60 -6.14 -9.92 -3.48
C SER A 60 -6.07 -8.58 -4.22
N PRO A 61 -5.00 -8.34 -5.01
CA PRO A 61 -4.82 -7.06 -5.70
C PRO A 61 -5.95 -6.73 -6.66
N ARG A 62 -6.56 -7.74 -7.31
CA ARG A 62 -7.71 -7.54 -8.20
C ARG A 62 -8.94 -6.97 -7.48
N ILE A 63 -9.19 -7.41 -6.24
CA ILE A 63 -10.32 -6.92 -5.44
C ILE A 63 -10.05 -5.47 -5.04
N VAL A 64 -8.84 -5.16 -4.58
CA VAL A 64 -8.46 -3.79 -4.20
C VAL A 64 -8.53 -2.86 -5.40
N ALA A 65 -7.98 -3.26 -6.55
CA ALA A 65 -8.07 -2.48 -7.78
C ALA A 65 -9.52 -2.27 -8.25
N LYS A 66 -10.42 -3.24 -8.04
CA LYS A 66 -11.84 -3.08 -8.37
C LYS A 66 -12.58 -2.17 -7.38
N ALA A 67 -12.28 -2.29 -6.10
CA ALA A 67 -12.98 -1.58 -5.03
C ALA A 67 -12.50 -0.11 -4.88
N LEU A 68 -11.23 0.14 -5.18
CA LEU A 68 -10.58 1.44 -5.02
C LEU A 68 -10.13 2.07 -6.34
N GLY A 69 -10.22 1.32 -7.44
CA GLY A 69 -9.97 1.85 -8.78
C GLY A 69 -10.98 2.95 -9.10
N ARG A 70 -10.48 4.04 -9.68
CA ARG A 70 -11.24 5.24 -10.06
C ARG A 70 -12.65 4.91 -10.57
N ALA A 71 -13.64 5.67 -10.07
CA ALA A 71 -14.85 5.98 -10.84
C ALA A 71 -14.48 6.73 -12.12
#